data_AF-A0A553RP13-F1
#
_entry.id   AF-A0A553RP13-F1
#
_cell.length_a   1.000
_cell.length_b   1.000
_cell.length_c   1.000
_cell.angle_alpha   90.00
_cell.angle_beta   90.00
_cell.angle_gamma   90.00
#
_symmetry.space_group_name_H-M   'P 1'
#
loop_
_entity.id
_entity.type
_entity.pdbx_description
1 polymer ?
#
loop_
_entity_poly.entity_id
_entity_poly.type
_entity_poly.pdbx_seq_one_letter_code
_entity_poly.pdbx_strand_id
1 'polypeptide(L)'
;MIAVVQTVDNLLRTEALDSWQDMNSTEQAHTATMLLDVMEKGAFLLANNMYNNHFSDHTANIDLEVRVLNTETDSQDLSFPQNGPSDSSIQLSASTFKQYSRNGQVKVVFVLYKNLGLFLSTENATVKMEMESGLGGRGLAVNSHVIAASINKESSRVFLTEPVVFTLRHLQLENHLTPNCSFWNYSERSMTGQWSSQGCRLMETNSTHTTCSCSHLTHFAVLMVNHERDFPGRMHELILFVITWVGIVISLVCLAICISTFCFLRGLQTDRNTIHKNLCINLFIAELLFLI
;
A
#
# COMPACT_ATOMS: atom_id res chain seq x y z
N MET A 1 7.19 -19.57 5.96
CA MET A 1 6.88 -18.15 6.23
C MET A 1 7.65 -17.22 5.32
N ILE A 2 8.99 -17.32 5.27
CA ILE A 2 9.85 -16.47 4.42
C ILE A 2 9.33 -16.34 2.98
N ALA A 3 9.00 -17.45 2.32
CA ALA A 3 8.46 -17.41 0.95
C ALA A 3 7.13 -16.62 0.84
N VAL A 4 6.26 -16.68 1.85
CA VAL A 4 5.00 -15.93 1.87
C VAL A 4 5.27 -14.44 2.05
N VAL A 5 6.18 -14.08 2.96
CA VAL A 5 6.64 -12.69 3.16
C VAL A 5 7.21 -12.13 1.85
N GLN A 6 8.07 -12.88 1.17
CA GLN A 6 8.63 -12.49 -0.13
C GLN A 6 7.57 -12.33 -1.22
N THR A 7 6.56 -13.19 -1.26
CA THR A 7 5.44 -13.03 -2.19
C THR A 7 4.68 -11.73 -1.92
N VAL A 8 4.35 -11.44 -0.66
CA VAL A 8 3.68 -10.19 -0.28
C VAL A 8 4.57 -8.98 -0.59
N ASP A 9 5.87 -9.07 -0.31
CA ASP A 9 6.84 -8.02 -0.65
C ASP A 9 6.81 -7.69 -2.14
N ASN A 10 6.80 -8.71 -3.00
CA ASN A 10 6.74 -8.57 -4.45
C ASN A 10 5.41 -7.97 -4.93
N LEU A 11 4.29 -8.39 -4.34
CA LEU A 11 2.96 -7.89 -4.69
C LEU A 11 2.73 -6.42 -4.29
N LEU A 12 3.46 -5.94 -3.28
CA LEU A 12 3.34 -4.57 -2.77
C LEU A 12 4.44 -3.61 -3.25
N ARG A 13 5.26 -4.05 -4.21
CA ARG A 13 6.23 -3.20 -4.89
C ARG A 13 5.54 -2.10 -5.68
N THR A 14 6.22 -0.96 -5.78
CA THR A 14 5.79 0.18 -6.59
C THR A 14 5.48 -0.20 -8.03
N GLU A 15 6.29 -1.08 -8.63
CA GLU A 15 6.10 -1.53 -10.02
C GLU A 15 4.93 -2.51 -10.17
N ALA A 16 4.55 -3.20 -9.09
CA ALA A 16 3.41 -4.12 -9.11
C ALA A 16 2.07 -3.39 -8.96
N LEU A 17 2.07 -2.14 -8.46
CA LEU A 17 0.86 -1.36 -8.20
C LEU A 17 0.02 -1.14 -9.47
N ASP A 18 0.64 -1.07 -10.64
CA ASP A 18 -0.08 -0.90 -11.91
C ASP A 18 -0.91 -2.15 -12.26
N SER A 19 -0.38 -3.36 -11.98
CA SER A 19 -1.15 -4.60 -12.13
C SER A 19 -2.35 -4.70 -11.18
N TRP A 20 -2.31 -4.01 -10.05
CA TRP A 20 -3.50 -3.91 -9.18
C TRP A 20 -4.59 -3.03 -9.80
N GLN A 21 -4.24 -2.08 -10.67
CA GLN A 21 -5.21 -1.20 -11.34
C GLN A 21 -6.04 -1.92 -12.40
N ASP A 22 -5.58 -3.06 -12.90
CA ASP A 22 -6.36 -3.93 -13.79
C ASP A 22 -7.61 -4.49 -13.08
N MET A 23 -7.59 -4.55 -11.75
CA MET A 23 -8.74 -4.92 -10.91
C MET A 23 -9.60 -3.70 -10.57
N ASN A 24 -10.92 -3.90 -10.47
CA ASN A 24 -11.81 -2.86 -9.98
C ASN A 24 -11.62 -2.63 -8.45
N SER A 25 -12.17 -1.53 -7.91
CA SER A 25 -11.99 -1.16 -6.49
C SER A 25 -12.48 -2.24 -5.51
N THR A 26 -13.52 -2.99 -5.87
CA THR A 26 -14.06 -4.07 -5.03
C THR A 26 -13.13 -5.28 -5.02
N GLU A 27 -12.58 -5.65 -6.18
CA GLU A 27 -11.61 -6.73 -6.34
C GLU A 27 -10.28 -6.41 -5.66
N GLN A 28 -9.81 -5.17 -5.77
CA GLN A 28 -8.63 -4.69 -5.04
C GLN A 28 -8.82 -4.83 -3.52
N ALA A 29 -9.94 -4.32 -2.99
CA ALA A 29 -10.24 -4.39 -1.57
C ALA A 29 -10.40 -5.84 -1.08
N HIS A 30 -11.02 -6.69 -1.88
CA HIS A 30 -11.17 -8.12 -1.59
C HIS A 30 -9.81 -8.83 -1.55
N THR A 31 -8.97 -8.61 -2.56
CA THR A 31 -7.64 -9.23 -2.66
C THR A 31 -6.71 -8.75 -1.55
N ALA A 32 -6.71 -7.45 -1.24
CA ALA A 32 -5.97 -6.90 -0.11
C ALA A 32 -6.44 -7.47 1.23
N THR A 33 -7.77 -7.64 1.41
CA THR A 33 -8.33 -8.25 2.63
C THR A 33 -7.93 -9.73 2.76
N MET A 34 -7.94 -10.49 1.67
CA MET A 34 -7.44 -11.87 1.67
C MET A 34 -5.96 -11.94 2.04
N LEU A 35 -5.15 -11.00 1.54
CA LEU A 35 -3.72 -10.93 1.87
C LEU A 35 -3.52 -10.71 3.37
N LEU A 36 -4.24 -9.75 3.98
CA LEU A 36 -4.23 -9.51 5.43
C LEU A 36 -4.56 -10.78 6.22
N ASP A 37 -5.67 -11.44 5.88
CA ASP A 37 -6.15 -12.64 6.55
C ASP A 37 -5.15 -13.78 6.43
N VAL A 38 -4.74 -14.15 5.21
CA VAL A 38 -3.80 -15.27 4.95
C VAL A 38 -2.48 -15.05 5.67
N MET A 39 -1.97 -13.83 5.67
CA MET A 39 -0.72 -13.48 6.33
C MET A 39 -0.82 -13.67 7.84
N GLU A 40 -1.91 -13.20 8.46
CA GLU A 40 -2.18 -13.42 9.88
C GLU A 40 -2.34 -14.93 10.19
N LYS A 41 -3.14 -15.66 9.40
CA LYS A 41 -3.33 -17.12 9.58
C LYS A 41 -1.99 -17.86 9.50
N GLY A 42 -1.16 -17.51 8.51
CA GLY A 42 0.16 -18.10 8.30
C GLY A 42 1.12 -17.80 9.45
N ALA A 43 1.13 -16.56 9.96
CA ALA A 43 1.96 -16.17 11.08
C ALA A 43 1.61 -16.93 12.37
N PHE A 44 0.32 -17.13 12.67
CA PHE A 44 -0.09 -17.94 13.82
C PHE A 44 0.18 -19.44 13.64
N LEU A 45 0.10 -19.96 12.42
CA LEU A 45 0.55 -21.33 12.14
C LEU A 45 2.05 -21.48 12.40
N LEU A 46 2.87 -20.48 12.05
CA LEU A 46 4.28 -20.45 12.42
C LEU A 46 4.46 -20.38 13.94
N ALA A 47 3.73 -19.49 14.63
CA ALA A 47 3.79 -19.34 16.09
C ALA A 47 3.47 -20.64 16.86
N ASN A 48 2.71 -21.55 16.24
CA ASN A 48 2.38 -22.85 16.80
C ASN A 48 3.46 -23.92 16.59
N ASN A 49 4.38 -23.72 15.65
CA ASN A 49 5.35 -24.73 15.21
C ASN A 49 6.81 -24.26 15.30
N MET A 50 7.07 -23.04 15.78
CA MET A 50 8.42 -22.51 15.92
C MET A 50 9.12 -23.08 17.16
N TYR A 51 10.38 -23.50 16.99
CA TYR A 51 11.25 -23.93 18.09
C TYR A 51 11.82 -22.75 18.88
N ASN A 52 12.13 -21.65 18.19
CA ASN A 52 12.55 -20.39 18.80
C ASN A 52 11.32 -19.57 19.18
N ASN A 53 11.45 -18.72 20.21
CA ASN A 53 10.36 -17.87 20.70
C ASN A 53 10.22 -16.54 19.94
N HIS A 54 11.07 -16.29 18.94
CA HIS A 54 11.04 -15.08 18.13
C HIS A 54 11.39 -15.40 16.67
N PHE A 55 10.63 -14.81 15.76
CA PHE A 55 10.87 -14.80 14.33
C PHE A 55 10.60 -13.40 13.81
N SER A 56 11.48 -12.89 12.96
CA SER A 56 11.34 -11.59 12.29
C SER A 56 11.80 -11.72 10.85
N ASP A 57 11.09 -11.07 9.94
CA ASP A 57 11.43 -10.97 8.53
C ASP A 57 11.08 -9.57 8.04
N HIS A 58 12.09 -8.85 7.56
CA HIS A 58 12.02 -7.43 7.20
C HIS A 58 12.37 -7.27 5.73
N THR A 59 11.43 -6.77 4.94
CA THR A 59 11.61 -6.54 3.51
C THR A 59 11.33 -5.09 3.12
N ALA A 60 11.39 -4.80 1.82
CA ALA A 60 11.15 -3.45 1.33
C ALA A 60 9.71 -3.00 1.62
N ASN A 61 8.70 -3.87 1.43
CA ASN A 61 7.29 -3.52 1.51
C ASN A 61 6.50 -4.18 2.63
N ILE A 62 7.09 -5.12 3.37
CA ILE A 62 6.46 -5.77 4.52
C ILE A 62 7.47 -6.04 5.64
N ASP A 63 7.08 -5.74 6.86
CA ASP A 63 7.78 -6.21 8.06
C ASP A 63 6.86 -7.16 8.82
N LEU A 64 7.36 -8.34 9.19
CA LEU A 64 6.65 -9.33 9.98
C LEU A 64 7.46 -9.67 11.22
N GLU A 65 6.80 -9.71 12.37
CA GLU A 65 7.38 -10.21 13.59
C GLU A 65 6.40 -11.14 14.33
N VAL A 66 6.90 -12.31 14.75
CA VAL A 66 6.15 -13.32 15.50
C VAL A 66 6.90 -13.63 16.78
N ARG A 67 6.22 -13.52 17.92
CA ARG A 67 6.77 -13.82 19.24
C ARG A 67 5.89 -14.80 20.01
N VAL A 68 6.55 -15.71 20.72
CA VAL A 68 5.94 -16.57 21.75
C VAL A 68 6.55 -16.15 23.07
N LEU A 69 5.77 -15.44 23.89
CA LEU A 69 6.25 -14.85 25.14
C LEU A 69 5.83 -15.72 26.31
N ASN A 70 6.69 -15.82 27.31
CA ASN A 70 6.34 -16.38 28.61
C ASN A 70 5.86 -15.25 29.53
N THR A 71 4.61 -15.30 29.95
CA THR A 71 3.97 -14.21 30.71
C THR A 71 4.48 -14.03 32.14
N GLU A 72 5.25 -14.98 32.67
CA GLU A 72 5.87 -14.89 33.99
C GLU A 72 7.22 -14.16 33.94
N THR A 73 8.02 -14.43 32.90
CA THR A 73 9.36 -13.86 32.74
C THR A 73 9.36 -12.59 31.89
N ASP A 74 8.51 -12.55 30.86
CA ASP A 74 8.44 -11.45 29.89
C ASP A 74 7.43 -10.42 30.39
N SER A 75 7.95 -9.48 31.19
CA SER A 75 7.17 -8.43 31.87
C SER A 75 7.37 -7.03 31.27
N GLN A 76 7.96 -6.95 30.09
CA GLN A 76 8.21 -5.69 29.38
C GLN A 76 7.20 -5.47 28.26
N ASP A 77 6.95 -4.19 27.98
CA ASP A 77 6.18 -3.78 26.81
C ASP A 77 6.93 -4.17 25.54
N LEU A 78 6.18 -4.49 24.48
CA LEU A 78 6.74 -4.76 23.17
C LEU A 78 6.37 -3.66 22.20
N SER A 79 7.39 -3.08 21.57
CA SER A 79 7.27 -2.22 20.41
C SER A 79 7.62 -2.97 19.12
N PHE A 80 6.90 -2.68 18.05
CA PHE A 80 7.18 -3.19 16.70
C PHE A 80 7.13 -2.05 15.68
N PRO A 81 8.02 -2.02 14.68
CA PRO A 81 9.22 -2.87 14.55
C PRO A 81 10.33 -2.44 15.52
N GLN A 82 11.15 -3.39 15.99
CA GLN A 82 12.29 -3.09 16.86
C GLN A 82 13.48 -2.56 16.04
N ASN A 83 13.95 -1.35 16.33
CA ASN A 83 15.10 -0.71 15.66
C ASN A 83 14.97 -0.61 14.13
N GLY A 84 13.75 -0.59 13.61
CA GLY A 84 13.48 -0.43 12.18
C GLY A 84 13.72 1.02 11.72
N PRO A 85 14.10 1.24 10.45
CA PRO A 85 14.14 2.57 9.85
C PRO A 85 12.74 3.17 9.63
N SER A 86 11.67 2.43 9.92
CA SER A 86 10.31 2.93 9.75
C SER A 86 9.94 3.86 10.90
N ASP A 87 9.58 5.09 10.58
CA ASP A 87 9.03 6.06 11.54
C ASP A 87 7.60 5.69 12.02
N SER A 88 7.17 4.46 11.76
CA SER A 88 5.88 3.90 12.16
C SER A 88 6.11 2.79 13.19
N SER A 89 5.35 2.83 14.29
CA SER A 89 5.48 1.88 15.39
C SER A 89 4.14 1.56 16.05
N ILE A 90 4.07 0.38 16.68
CA ILE A 90 2.95 -0.06 17.54
C ILE A 90 3.52 -0.63 18.83
N GLN A 91 2.88 -0.33 19.97
CA GLN A 91 3.31 -0.78 21.29
C GLN A 91 2.16 -1.48 22.00
N LEU A 92 2.46 -2.68 22.53
CA LEU A 92 1.58 -3.44 23.41
C LEU A 92 2.18 -3.54 24.80
N SER A 93 1.34 -3.35 25.80
CA SER A 93 1.74 -3.39 27.20
C SER A 93 1.91 -4.81 27.72
N ALA A 94 2.80 -4.99 28.69
CA ALA A 94 2.97 -6.27 29.38
C ALA A 94 1.70 -6.77 30.07
N SER A 95 0.82 -5.85 30.48
CA SER A 95 -0.47 -6.18 31.11
C SER A 95 -1.39 -6.93 30.14
N THR A 96 -1.36 -6.56 28.84
CA THR A 96 -2.11 -7.21 27.77
C THR A 96 -1.69 -8.67 27.61
N PHE A 97 -0.39 -8.94 27.68
CA PHE A 97 0.15 -10.31 27.58
C PHE A 97 -0.31 -11.20 28.73
N LYS A 98 -0.34 -10.65 29.96
CA LYS A 98 -0.88 -11.36 31.12
C LYS A 98 -2.38 -11.62 31.01
N GLN A 99 -3.15 -10.64 30.51
CA GLN A 99 -4.59 -10.78 30.31
C GLN A 99 -4.93 -11.92 29.35
N TYR A 100 -4.14 -12.09 28.30
CA TYR A 100 -4.36 -13.09 27.25
C TYR A 100 -3.49 -14.35 27.37
N SER A 101 -2.83 -14.55 28.52
CA SER A 101 -1.98 -15.72 28.76
C SER A 101 -2.77 -17.03 28.65
N ARG A 102 -2.18 -18.03 28.00
CA ARG A 102 -2.67 -19.41 27.98
C ARG A 102 -1.55 -20.36 28.31
N ASN A 103 -1.73 -21.14 29.37
CA ASN A 103 -0.71 -22.07 29.87
C ASN A 103 0.65 -21.37 30.11
N GLY A 104 0.62 -20.12 30.60
CA GLY A 104 1.81 -19.31 30.86
C GLY A 104 2.44 -18.66 29.63
N GLN A 105 1.87 -18.85 28.44
CA GLN A 105 2.40 -18.31 27.18
C GLN A 105 1.38 -17.44 26.43
N VAL A 106 1.88 -16.48 25.65
CA VAL A 106 1.07 -15.70 24.72
C VAL A 106 1.78 -15.61 23.37
N LYS A 107 1.02 -15.74 22.28
CA LYS A 107 1.53 -15.65 20.92
C LYS A 107 1.10 -14.33 20.32
N VAL A 108 2.06 -13.55 19.88
CA VAL A 108 1.86 -12.20 19.36
C VAL A 108 2.40 -12.13 17.94
N VAL A 109 1.61 -11.56 17.04
CA VAL A 109 1.99 -11.32 15.65
C VAL A 109 1.88 -9.82 15.39
N PHE A 110 2.91 -9.24 14.81
CA PHE A 110 2.93 -7.89 14.31
C PHE A 110 3.23 -7.88 12.82
N VAL A 111 2.55 -7.02 12.07
CA VAL A 111 2.81 -6.84 10.63
C VAL A 111 2.72 -5.37 10.26
N LEU A 112 3.65 -4.87 9.46
CA LEU A 112 3.60 -3.55 8.83
C LEU A 112 3.59 -3.74 7.32
N TYR A 113 2.52 -3.32 6.66
CA TYR A 113 2.39 -3.35 5.22
C TYR A 113 2.56 -1.95 4.64
N LYS A 114 3.53 -1.81 3.73
CA LYS A 114 3.71 -0.59 2.95
C LYS A 114 2.83 -0.67 1.70
N ASN A 115 2.28 0.47 1.28
CA ASN A 115 1.41 0.63 0.10
C ASN A 115 0.06 -0.13 0.09
N LEU A 116 -0.17 -1.12 0.96
CA LEU A 116 -1.41 -1.91 0.98
C LEU A 116 -2.68 -1.05 1.21
N GLY A 117 -2.55 0.05 1.97
CA GLY A 117 -3.65 0.99 2.22
C GLY A 117 -4.26 1.62 0.97
N LEU A 118 -3.56 1.61 -0.16
CA LEU A 118 -4.07 2.11 -1.45
C LEU A 118 -5.25 1.29 -1.98
N PHE A 119 -5.26 -0.01 -1.69
CA PHE A 119 -6.22 -0.98 -2.22
C PHE A 119 -7.42 -1.22 -1.28
N LEU A 120 -7.35 -0.71 -0.05
CA LEU A 120 -8.42 -0.81 0.94
C LEU A 120 -9.37 0.38 0.78
N SER A 121 -10.53 0.12 0.16
CA SER A 121 -11.53 1.14 -0.15
C SER A 121 -11.94 1.97 1.06
N THR A 122 -12.02 3.29 0.89
CA THR A 122 -12.54 4.24 1.88
C THR A 122 -14.03 4.53 1.69
N GLU A 123 -14.68 3.87 0.74
CA GLU A 123 -16.12 3.92 0.57
C GLU A 123 -16.81 3.37 1.84
N ASN A 124 -17.84 4.08 2.33
CA ASN A 124 -18.57 3.74 3.55
C ASN A 124 -17.75 3.75 4.85
N ALA A 125 -16.58 4.40 4.87
CA ALA A 125 -15.78 4.54 6.07
C ALA A 125 -16.57 5.26 7.19
N THR A 126 -16.61 4.67 8.38
CA THR A 126 -17.27 5.26 9.55
C THR A 126 -16.26 6.06 10.38
N VAL A 127 -15.87 7.21 9.84
CA VAL A 127 -14.92 8.13 10.47
C VAL A 127 -15.65 9.18 11.31
N LYS A 128 -15.18 9.40 12.54
CA LYS A 128 -15.60 10.55 13.37
C LYS A 128 -14.91 11.80 12.85
N MET A 129 -15.38 12.36 11.75
CA MET A 129 -14.95 13.69 11.33
C MET A 129 -15.90 14.70 11.93
N GLU A 130 -15.35 15.73 12.59
CA GLU A 130 -16.05 17.00 12.81
C GLU A 130 -16.26 17.65 11.43
N MET A 131 -17.23 17.12 10.69
CA MET A 131 -17.55 17.60 9.37
C MET A 131 -18.50 18.78 9.54
N GLU A 132 -17.98 19.99 9.39
CA GLU A 132 -18.79 21.11 8.93
C GLU A 132 -19.57 20.62 7.69
N SER A 133 -20.88 20.60 7.82
CA SER A 133 -21.82 20.13 6.83
C SER A 133 -21.73 20.99 5.57
N GLY A 134 -20.87 20.59 4.64
CA GLY A 134 -20.76 21.21 3.34
C GLY A 134 -19.41 20.95 2.74
N LEU A 135 -19.34 20.06 1.73
CA LEU A 135 -18.42 20.07 0.58
C LEU A 135 -18.41 18.65 -0.01
N GLY A 136 -19.42 18.38 -0.86
CA GLY A 136 -19.34 17.27 -1.80
C GLY A 136 -18.12 17.50 -2.71
N GLY A 137 -17.13 16.62 -2.62
CA GLY A 137 -15.88 16.71 -3.41
C GLY A 137 -14.60 16.38 -2.63
N ARG A 138 -14.63 16.29 -1.30
CA ARG A 138 -13.46 15.92 -0.50
C ARG A 138 -13.36 14.39 -0.35
N GLY A 139 -12.40 13.77 -1.02
CA GLY A 139 -12.21 12.31 -1.01
C GLY A 139 -11.42 11.83 0.21
N LEU A 140 -11.94 10.85 0.95
CA LEU A 140 -11.21 10.22 2.06
C LEU A 140 -10.16 9.24 1.53
N ALA A 141 -8.94 9.28 2.04
CA ALA A 141 -7.85 8.39 1.63
C ALA A 141 -7.09 7.84 2.83
N VAL A 142 -6.52 6.65 2.67
CA VAL A 142 -5.55 6.11 3.63
C VAL A 142 -4.22 6.83 3.41
N ASN A 143 -3.72 7.55 4.41
CA ASN A 143 -2.50 8.36 4.32
C ASN A 143 -1.37 7.84 5.21
N SER A 144 -1.35 6.53 5.47
CA SER A 144 -0.28 5.86 6.20
C SER A 144 -0.06 4.45 5.66
N HIS A 145 1.02 3.81 6.10
CA HIS A 145 1.13 2.35 6.04
C HIS A 145 0.07 1.69 6.94
N VAL A 146 -0.19 0.40 6.69
CA VAL A 146 -1.12 -0.40 7.50
C VAL A 146 -0.32 -1.19 8.52
N ILE A 147 -0.55 -0.94 9.80
CA ILE A 147 0.12 -1.65 10.90
C ILE A 147 -0.87 -2.55 11.63
N ALA A 148 -0.46 -3.75 11.98
CA ALA A 148 -1.32 -4.75 12.58
C ALA A 148 -0.65 -5.37 13.79
N ALA A 149 -1.47 -5.71 14.78
CA ALA A 149 -1.08 -6.48 15.94
C ALA A 149 -2.21 -7.45 16.27
N SER A 150 -1.86 -8.70 16.56
CA SER A 150 -2.81 -9.76 16.89
C SER A 150 -2.28 -10.66 17.99
N ILE A 151 -3.17 -11.15 18.86
CA ILE A 151 -2.83 -12.05 19.97
C ILE A 151 -3.71 -13.29 19.90
N ASN A 152 -3.09 -14.47 20.09
CA ASN A 152 -3.76 -15.76 20.25
C ASN A 152 -5.03 -15.92 19.38
N LYS A 153 -4.84 -16.07 18.06
CA LYS A 153 -5.91 -16.15 17.04
C LYS A 153 -7.09 -17.06 17.42
N GLU A 154 -8.07 -16.47 18.09
CA GLU A 154 -9.35 -17.10 18.45
C GLU A 154 -10.55 -16.26 18.03
N SER A 155 -10.37 -14.95 17.91
CA SER A 155 -11.40 -14.02 17.47
C SER A 155 -10.81 -13.03 16.48
N SER A 156 -11.65 -12.55 15.57
CA SER A 156 -11.31 -11.48 14.62
C SER A 156 -10.98 -10.15 15.29
N ARG A 157 -11.38 -9.98 16.56
CA ARG A 157 -11.06 -8.80 17.38
C ARG A 157 -10.81 -9.21 18.82
N VAL A 158 -9.73 -8.69 19.38
CA VAL A 158 -9.33 -8.88 20.78
C VAL A 158 -9.44 -7.53 21.48
N PHE A 159 -10.25 -7.43 22.55
CA PHE A 159 -10.52 -6.17 23.25
C PHE A 159 -9.57 -5.93 24.42
N LEU A 160 -8.90 -4.79 24.43
CA LEU A 160 -7.88 -4.49 25.41
C LEU A 160 -8.43 -3.68 26.58
N THR A 161 -7.99 -4.01 27.79
CA THR A 161 -8.21 -3.17 28.98
C THR A 161 -7.32 -1.92 28.93
N GLU A 162 -6.06 -2.11 28.57
CA GLU A 162 -5.11 -1.06 28.27
C GLU A 162 -4.98 -0.88 26.75
N PRO A 163 -5.36 0.27 26.18
CA PRO A 163 -5.37 0.47 24.74
C PRO A 163 -4.00 0.28 24.08
N VAL A 164 -4.00 -0.30 22.87
CA VAL A 164 -2.81 -0.33 22.02
C VAL A 164 -2.51 1.08 21.53
N VAL A 165 -1.24 1.47 21.56
CA VAL A 165 -0.78 2.77 21.06
C VAL A 165 0.08 2.54 19.83
N PHE A 166 -0.18 3.28 18.75
CA PHE A 166 0.63 3.23 17.54
C PHE A 166 0.84 4.63 16.97
N THR A 167 2.00 4.84 16.38
CA THR A 167 2.37 6.06 15.68
C THR A 167 2.64 5.72 14.23
N LEU A 168 2.03 6.45 13.31
CA LEU A 168 2.18 6.20 11.87
C LEU A 168 2.63 7.47 11.15
N ARG A 169 3.59 7.30 10.25
CA ARG A 169 4.07 8.37 9.36
C ARG A 169 3.06 8.63 8.24
N HIS A 170 2.87 9.89 7.92
CA HIS A 170 2.06 10.34 6.80
C HIS A 170 2.77 10.09 5.47
N LEU A 171 2.06 9.52 4.49
CA LEU A 171 2.59 9.32 3.14
C LEU A 171 2.60 10.61 2.33
N GLN A 172 1.52 11.37 2.41
CA GLN A 172 1.37 12.71 1.86
C GLN A 172 1.49 13.73 3.00
N LEU A 173 2.46 14.63 2.89
CA LEU A 173 2.74 15.68 3.87
C LEU A 173 2.03 17.00 3.56
N GLU A 174 1.55 17.15 2.32
CA GLU A 174 0.85 18.34 1.84
C GLU A 174 -0.66 18.25 2.14
N ASN A 175 -1.32 19.41 2.28
CA ASN A 175 -2.76 19.54 2.54
C ASN A 175 -3.21 18.95 3.90
N HIS A 176 -2.76 19.59 4.98
CA HIS A 176 -3.08 19.26 6.37
C HIS A 176 -4.59 19.22 6.65
N LEU A 177 -5.15 18.01 6.64
CA LEU A 177 -6.52 17.72 7.01
C LEU A 177 -6.53 16.85 8.27
N THR A 178 -7.67 16.87 8.97
CA THR A 178 -7.84 16.22 10.27
C THR A 178 -7.63 14.69 10.14
N PRO A 179 -6.61 14.10 10.79
CA PRO A 179 -6.38 12.67 10.72
C PRO A 179 -7.46 11.89 11.48
N ASN A 180 -7.79 10.72 10.97
CA ASN A 180 -8.68 9.79 11.64
C ASN A 180 -8.02 8.42 11.86
N CYS A 181 -7.82 8.09 13.13
CA CYS A 181 -7.35 6.77 13.57
C CYS A 181 -8.42 5.73 13.29
N SER A 182 -8.16 4.83 12.33
CA SER A 182 -9.14 3.84 11.89
C SER A 182 -8.54 2.44 11.83
N PHE A 183 -9.42 1.45 11.80
CA PHE A 183 -9.06 0.06 11.56
C PHE A 183 -9.89 -0.56 10.44
N TRP A 184 -9.34 -1.57 9.78
CA TRP A 184 -10.02 -2.31 8.74
C TRP A 184 -10.98 -3.32 9.37
N ASN A 185 -12.27 -3.02 9.33
CA ASN A 185 -13.32 -3.89 9.82
C ASN A 185 -13.84 -4.77 8.68
N TYR A 186 -13.36 -6.02 8.60
CA TYR A 186 -13.77 -6.97 7.57
C TYR A 186 -14.47 -8.21 8.13
N SER A 187 -15.22 -8.86 7.24
CA SER A 187 -15.86 -10.15 7.48
C SER A 187 -14.98 -11.27 6.94
N GLU A 188 -14.56 -12.19 7.80
CA GLU A 188 -13.76 -13.37 7.40
C GLU A 188 -14.47 -14.28 6.38
N ARG A 189 -15.80 -14.20 6.27
CA ARG A 189 -16.57 -15.04 5.33
C ARG A 189 -16.57 -14.50 3.91
N SER A 190 -16.72 -13.19 3.78
CA SER A 190 -16.83 -12.51 2.46
C SER A 190 -15.51 -11.88 2.03
N MET A 191 -14.55 -11.72 2.94
CA MET A 191 -13.32 -10.95 2.73
C MET A 191 -13.60 -9.56 2.19
N THR A 192 -14.68 -8.96 2.68
CA THR A 192 -15.07 -7.57 2.41
C THR A 192 -15.09 -6.82 3.72
N GLY A 193 -14.68 -5.54 3.67
CA GLY A 193 -14.56 -4.72 4.85
C GLY A 193 -14.71 -3.23 4.56
N GLN A 194 -14.68 -2.47 5.63
CA GLN A 194 -14.73 -1.01 5.60
C GLN A 194 -13.87 -0.44 6.73
N TRP A 195 -13.35 0.77 6.54
CA TRP A 195 -12.64 1.48 7.60
C TRP A 195 -13.62 1.94 8.69
N SER A 196 -13.23 1.78 9.96
CA SER A 196 -14.01 2.23 11.10
C SER A 196 -13.13 2.91 12.14
N SER A 197 -13.63 3.98 12.74
CA SER A 197 -12.99 4.67 13.87
C SER A 197 -13.49 4.19 15.24
N GLN A 198 -14.30 3.13 15.27
CA GLN A 198 -14.89 2.61 16.50
C GLN A 198 -13.82 2.03 17.45
N GLY A 199 -13.81 2.51 18.69
CA GLY A 199 -12.83 2.08 19.70
C GLY A 199 -11.43 2.69 19.51
N CYS A 200 -11.24 3.55 18.51
CA CYS A 200 -10.00 4.28 18.28
C CYS A 200 -10.14 5.76 18.63
N ARG A 201 -9.05 6.36 19.09
CA ARG A 201 -8.94 7.76 19.50
C ARG A 201 -7.63 8.35 18.97
N LEU A 202 -7.72 9.58 18.49
CA LEU A 202 -6.55 10.40 18.16
C LEU A 202 -5.91 10.87 19.47
N MET A 203 -4.62 10.64 19.63
CA MET A 203 -3.85 11.10 20.80
C MET A 203 -3.15 12.41 20.49
N GLU A 204 -2.31 12.39 19.45
CA GLU A 204 -1.52 13.53 18.99
C GLU A 204 -1.30 13.42 17.49
N THR A 205 -1.17 14.56 16.82
CA THR A 205 -0.78 14.63 15.42
C THR A 205 0.13 15.81 15.19
N ASN A 206 1.14 15.61 14.36
CA ASN A 206 2.00 16.66 13.83
C ASN A 206 1.97 16.62 12.30
N SER A 207 2.79 17.42 11.62
CA SER A 207 2.80 17.46 10.16
C SER A 207 3.19 16.13 9.50
N THR A 208 3.97 15.28 10.19
CA THR A 208 4.59 14.08 9.63
C THR A 208 4.07 12.77 10.22
N HIS A 209 3.47 12.79 11.40
CA HIS A 209 3.08 11.62 12.17
C HIS A 209 1.77 11.85 12.90
N THR A 210 1.04 10.75 13.09
CA THR A 210 -0.13 10.70 13.95
C THR A 210 -0.02 9.53 14.91
N THR A 211 -0.26 9.81 16.18
CA THR A 211 -0.32 8.81 17.26
C THR A 211 -1.77 8.55 17.63
N CYS A 212 -2.11 7.27 17.67
CA CYS A 212 -3.45 6.76 17.89
C CYS A 212 -3.48 5.79 19.07
N SER A 213 -4.64 5.69 19.71
CA SER A 213 -4.92 4.73 20.77
C SER A 213 -6.20 3.97 20.44
N CYS A 214 -6.17 2.64 20.43
CA CYS A 214 -7.33 1.80 20.16
C CYS A 214 -7.55 0.74 21.25
N SER A 215 -8.81 0.46 21.58
CA SER A 215 -9.18 -0.51 22.62
C SER A 215 -9.32 -1.95 22.10
N HIS A 216 -8.77 -2.25 20.93
CA HIS A 216 -8.80 -3.58 20.33
C HIS A 216 -7.58 -3.79 19.43
N LEU A 217 -7.38 -5.03 18.99
CA LEU A 217 -6.31 -5.46 18.09
C LEU A 217 -6.88 -5.90 16.74
N THR A 218 -6.39 -5.28 15.66
CA THR A 218 -6.80 -5.51 14.26
C THR A 218 -5.71 -4.95 13.30
N HIS A 219 -6.09 -4.48 12.11
CA HIS A 219 -5.24 -3.77 11.16
C HIS A 219 -5.59 -2.27 11.17
N PHE A 220 -4.64 -1.42 11.51
CA PHE A 220 -4.81 0.02 11.71
C PHE A 220 -4.18 0.85 10.59
N ALA A 221 -4.77 2.01 10.34
CA ALA A 221 -4.21 3.06 9.50
C ALA A 221 -4.74 4.44 9.90
N VAL A 222 -4.06 5.49 9.42
CA VAL A 222 -4.52 6.88 9.51
C VAL A 222 -5.16 7.26 8.19
N LEU A 223 -6.43 7.64 8.25
CA LEU A 223 -7.16 8.17 7.11
C LEU A 223 -7.12 9.70 7.17
N MET A 224 -6.97 10.34 6.02
CA MET A 224 -7.05 11.78 5.87
C MET A 224 -7.94 12.11 4.69
N VAL A 225 -8.63 13.24 4.79
CA VAL A 225 -9.28 13.82 3.63
C VAL A 225 -8.18 14.29 2.68
N ASN A 226 -8.33 14.01 1.39
CA ASN A 226 -7.43 14.51 0.36
C ASN A 226 -8.21 15.38 -0.63
N HIS A 227 -7.59 16.45 -1.09
CA HIS A 227 -8.07 17.22 -2.22
C HIS A 227 -7.54 16.54 -3.49
N GLU A 228 -8.36 15.67 -4.09
CA GLU A 228 -8.10 14.93 -5.33
C GLU A 228 -6.75 14.18 -5.39
N ARG A 229 -6.81 12.84 -5.40
CA ARG A 229 -5.61 12.01 -5.59
C ARG A 229 -5.08 12.18 -7.02
N ASP A 230 -4.04 12.97 -7.21
CA ASP A 230 -3.09 12.71 -8.28
C ASP A 230 -2.14 11.61 -7.79
N PHE A 231 -2.37 10.40 -8.27
CA PHE A 231 -1.40 9.32 -8.08
C PHE A 231 -0.08 9.74 -8.76
N PRO A 232 1.06 9.69 -8.06
CA PRO A 232 2.34 10.10 -8.62
C PRO A 232 2.74 9.28 -9.86
N GLY A 233 2.19 8.06 -10.02
CA GLY A 233 2.36 7.22 -11.22
C GLY A 233 1.60 7.71 -12.44
N ARG A 234 0.34 8.17 -12.30
CA ARG A 234 -0.47 8.65 -13.44
C ARG A 234 0.14 9.88 -14.10
N MET A 235 0.68 10.81 -13.31
CA MET A 235 1.34 11.98 -13.87
C MET A 235 2.61 11.58 -14.66
N HIS A 236 3.40 10.64 -14.13
CA HIS A 236 4.58 10.17 -14.83
C HIS A 236 4.24 9.43 -16.12
N GLU A 237 3.23 8.55 -16.11
CA GLU A 237 2.76 7.85 -17.30
C GLU A 237 2.13 8.78 -18.33
N LEU A 238 1.34 9.77 -17.90
CA LEU A 238 0.77 10.77 -18.81
C LEU A 238 1.87 11.63 -19.46
N ILE A 239 2.90 12.01 -18.70
CA ILE A 239 4.04 12.76 -19.24
C ILE A 239 4.81 11.88 -20.24
N LEU A 240 5.08 10.62 -19.90
CA LEU A 240 5.79 9.70 -20.80
C LEU A 240 4.98 9.42 -22.08
N PHE A 241 3.66 9.28 -21.93
CA PHE A 241 2.73 9.13 -23.05
C PHE A 241 2.76 10.38 -23.94
N VAL A 242 2.65 11.58 -23.37
CA VAL A 242 2.71 12.85 -24.12
C VAL A 242 4.04 13.01 -24.84
N ILE A 243 5.18 12.75 -24.18
CA ILE A 243 6.51 12.86 -24.80
C ILE A 243 6.65 11.87 -25.96
N THR A 244 6.23 10.61 -25.77
CA THR A 244 6.32 9.58 -26.80
C THR A 244 5.43 9.92 -27.99
N TRP A 245 4.20 10.34 -27.75
CA TRP A 245 3.23 10.68 -28.80
C TRP A 245 3.65 11.92 -29.59
N VAL A 246 4.13 12.98 -28.91
CA VAL A 246 4.68 14.17 -29.57
C VAL A 246 5.94 13.85 -30.36
N GLY A 247 6.83 13.02 -29.80
CA GLY A 247 8.05 12.57 -30.47
C GLY A 247 7.75 11.82 -31.79
N ILE A 248 6.78 10.90 -31.76
CA ILE A 248 6.36 10.13 -32.95
C ILE A 248 5.75 11.06 -34.01
N VAL A 249 4.88 12.01 -33.62
CA VAL A 249 4.28 12.95 -34.57
C VAL A 249 5.33 13.81 -35.27
N ILE A 250 6.34 14.29 -34.54
CA ILE A 250 7.45 15.08 -35.12
C ILE A 250 8.28 14.23 -36.08
N SER A 251 8.60 12.98 -35.71
CA SER A 251 9.32 12.04 -36.57
C SER A 251 8.56 11.76 -37.88
N LEU A 252 7.25 11.52 -37.81
CA LEU A 252 6.39 11.31 -38.98
C LEU A 252 6.40 12.51 -39.94
N VAL A 253 6.34 13.74 -39.42
CA VAL A 253 6.42 14.97 -40.23
C VAL A 253 7.80 15.09 -40.91
N CYS A 254 8.88 14.84 -40.17
CA CYS A 254 10.24 14.88 -40.70
C CYS A 254 10.45 13.82 -41.80
N LEU A 255 9.98 12.59 -41.57
CA LEU A 255 10.05 11.49 -42.54
C LEU A 255 9.24 11.81 -43.80
N ALA A 256 8.05 12.40 -43.66
CA ALA A 256 7.23 12.83 -44.80
C ALA A 256 7.94 13.90 -45.66
N ILE A 257 8.60 14.88 -45.03
CA ILE A 257 9.40 15.90 -45.73
C ILE A 257 10.60 15.27 -46.45
N CYS A 258 11.31 14.34 -45.80
CA CYS A 258 12.41 13.59 -46.41
C CYS A 258 11.93 12.76 -47.62
N ILE A 259 10.82 12.04 -47.50
CA ILE A 259 10.24 11.27 -48.60
C ILE A 259 9.80 12.20 -49.75
N SER A 260 9.17 13.33 -49.43
CA SER A 260 8.75 14.33 -50.42
C SER A 260 9.94 14.90 -51.17
N THR A 261 10.99 15.34 -50.48
CA THR A 261 12.21 15.87 -51.11
C THR A 261 12.88 14.84 -52.02
N PHE A 262 12.99 13.57 -51.61
CA PHE A 262 13.51 12.50 -52.48
C PHE A 262 12.60 12.18 -53.69
N CYS A 263 11.28 12.41 -53.59
CA CYS A 263 10.34 12.19 -54.69
C CYS A 263 10.27 13.36 -55.69
N PHE A 264 10.36 14.59 -55.21
CA PHE A 264 10.29 15.80 -56.04
C PHE A 264 11.64 16.16 -56.69
N LEU A 265 12.76 15.88 -56.03
CA LEU A 265 14.11 16.10 -56.59
C LEU A 265 14.53 14.91 -57.49
N ARG A 266 13.77 14.67 -58.56
CA ARG A 266 14.01 13.62 -59.58
C ARG A 266 15.42 13.66 -60.20
N GLY A 267 16.14 14.78 -60.08
CA GLY A 267 17.50 14.96 -60.61
C GLY A 267 18.63 14.32 -59.79
N LEU A 268 18.36 13.76 -58.60
CA LEU A 268 19.38 13.17 -57.70
C LEU A 268 19.17 11.67 -57.45
N GLN A 269 18.54 10.93 -58.38
CA GLN A 269 18.35 9.48 -58.25
C GLN A 269 19.68 8.72 -58.43
N THR A 270 20.42 8.57 -57.35
CA THR A 270 21.58 7.65 -57.22
C THR A 270 21.14 6.41 -56.41
N ASP A 271 21.76 5.24 -56.62
CA ASP A 271 21.47 4.01 -55.84
C ASP A 271 21.45 4.25 -54.32
N ARG A 272 22.31 5.14 -53.83
CA ARG A 272 22.37 5.55 -52.42
C ARG A 272 21.11 6.26 -51.94
N ASN A 273 20.47 7.07 -52.77
CA ASN A 273 19.24 7.79 -52.44
C ASN A 273 18.01 6.87 -52.51
N THR A 274 18.03 5.84 -53.35
CA THR A 274 17.00 4.78 -53.36
C THR A 274 17.02 3.96 -52.07
N ILE A 275 18.20 3.64 -51.53
CA ILE A 275 18.34 2.96 -50.23
C ILE A 275 17.80 3.83 -49.09
N HIS A 276 18.17 5.13 -49.06
CA HIS A 276 17.67 6.06 -48.03
C HIS A 276 16.15 6.23 -48.11
N LYS A 277 15.59 6.31 -49.33
CA LYS A 277 14.14 6.37 -49.54
C LYS A 277 13.43 5.14 -48.96
N ASN A 278 13.93 3.94 -49.24
CA ASN A 278 13.35 2.70 -48.73
C ASN A 278 13.44 2.60 -47.20
N LEU A 279 14.54 3.08 -46.60
CA LEU A 279 14.71 3.15 -45.15
C LEU A 279 13.68 4.11 -44.51
N CYS A 280 13.53 5.32 -45.06
CA CYS A 280 12.55 6.29 -44.55
C CYS A 280 11.10 5.79 -44.67
N ILE A 281 10.75 5.10 -45.77
CA ILE A 281 9.42 4.53 -45.95
C ILE A 281 9.17 3.42 -44.92
N ASN A 282 10.15 2.54 -44.68
CA ASN A 282 10.01 1.47 -43.70
C ASN A 282 9.85 2.01 -42.26
N LEU A 283 10.66 3.00 -41.89
CA LEU A 283 10.54 3.71 -40.61
C LEU A 283 9.17 4.39 -40.46
N PHE A 284 8.67 5.04 -41.51
CA PHE A 284 7.37 5.69 -41.51
C PHE A 284 6.23 4.67 -41.28
N ILE A 285 6.29 3.51 -41.94
CA ILE A 285 5.29 2.44 -41.75
C ILE A 285 5.38 1.87 -40.33
N ALA A 286 6.58 1.64 -39.80
CA ALA A 286 6.78 1.12 -38.45
C ALA A 286 6.25 2.09 -37.37
N GLU A 287 6.51 3.40 -37.49
CA GLU A 287 5.99 4.41 -36.58
C GLU A 287 4.46 4.57 -36.68
N LEU A 288 3.90 4.45 -37.90
CA LEU A 288 2.44 4.49 -38.10
C LEU A 288 1.74 3.27 -37.50
N LEU A 289 2.33 2.07 -37.62
CA LEU A 289 1.83 0.86 -36.98
C LEU A 289 1.94 0.91 -35.46
N PHE A 290 2.90 1.64 -34.91
CA PHE A 290 3.02 1.85 -33.48
C PHE A 290 1.98 2.84 -32.93
N LEU A 291 1.46 3.74 -33.78
CA LEU A 291 0.48 4.77 -33.40
C LEU A 291 -0.99 4.29 -33.53
N ILE A 292 -1.26 3.27 -34.35
CA ILE A 292 -2.58 2.62 -34.52
C ILE A 292 -2.78 1.58 -33.42
#